data_AF-A0A7X4DU84-F1
#
_entry.id   AF-A0A7X4DU84-F1
#
_cell.length_a   1.000
_cell.length_b   1.000
_cell.length_c   1.000
_cell.angle_alpha   90.00
_cell.angle_beta   90.00
_cell.angle_gamma   90.00
#
_symmetry.space_group_name_H-M   'P 1'
#
loop_
_entity.id
_entity.type
_entity.pdbx_description
1 polymer ?
#
loop_
_entity_poly.entity_id
_entity_poly.type
_entity_poly.pdbx_seq_one_letter_code
_entity_poly.pdbx_strand_id
1 'polypeptide(L)' 'MFPSARVFLLAGSVVRGETTRYSDIDLVVVFECFEHAKRQSFTFADWPVEAFIHDPKTLE' A
#
# COMPACT_ATOMS: atom_id res chain seq x y z
N MET A 1 7.09 -2.88 -9.63
CA MET A 1 6.91 -1.59 -8.92
C MET A 1 5.95 -0.75 -9.75
N PHE A 2 4.90 -0.20 -9.14
CA PHE A 2 3.65 0.26 -9.74
C PHE A 2 3.80 1.51 -10.64
N PRO A 3 4.01 1.38 -11.97
CA PRO A 3 4.45 2.50 -12.80
C PRO A 3 3.30 3.39 -13.29
N SER A 4 2.07 2.85 -13.34
CA SER A 4 0.86 3.56 -13.77
C SER A 4 -0.01 3.99 -12.58
N ALA A 5 0.53 3.92 -11.37
CA ALA A 5 -0.19 4.38 -10.19
C ALA A 5 -0.31 5.91 -10.23
N ARG A 6 -1.50 6.41 -9.92
CA ARG A 6 -1.79 7.85 -9.88
C ARG A 6 -1.42 8.44 -8.53
N VAL A 7 -1.64 7.68 -7.46
CA VAL A 7 -1.43 8.12 -6.08
C VAL A 7 -0.84 6.98 -5.27
N PHE A 8 0.06 7.35 -4.35
CA PHE A 8 0.55 6.51 -3.28
C PHE A 8 0.22 7.17 -1.94
N LEU A 9 -0.33 6.41 -1.00
CA LEU A 9 -0.55 6.84 0.37
C LEU A 9 0.16 5.88 1.30
N LEU A 10 0.92 6.42 2.24
CA LEU A 10 1.42 5.66 3.38
C LEU A 10 0.39 5.74 4.50
N ALA A 11 0.10 4.59 5.10
CA ALA A 11 -0.85 4.49 6.19
C ALA A 11 -0.24 3.70 7.37
N GLY A 12 -1.08 3.38 8.34
CA GLY A 12 -0.70 2.40 9.35
C GLY A 12 0.12 2.92 10.52
N SER A 13 0.66 1.95 11.27
CA SER A 13 1.44 2.21 12.49
C SER A 13 2.71 3.02 12.24
N VAL A 14 3.36 2.84 11.09
CA VAL A 14 4.60 3.55 10.73
C VAL A 14 4.37 5.06 10.63
N VAL A 15 3.31 5.50 9.94
CA VAL A 15 3.01 6.93 9.76
C VAL A 15 2.48 7.56 11.06
N ARG A 16 1.83 6.78 11.92
CA ARG A 16 1.35 7.23 13.23
C ARG A 16 2.43 7.30 14.31
N GLY A 17 3.63 6.79 14.04
CA GLY A 17 4.71 6.71 15.04
C GLY A 17 4.51 5.61 16.09
N GLU A 18 3.61 4.67 15.84
CA GLU A 18 3.27 3.55 16.74
C GLU A 18 3.94 2.24 16.28
N THR A 19 5.04 2.34 15.53
CA THR A 19 5.71 1.18 14.94
C THR A 19 6.30 0.26 16.00
N THR A 20 6.24 -1.05 15.74
CA THR A 20 6.87 -2.09 16.55
C THR A 20 7.83 -2.90 15.69
N ARG A 21 8.65 -3.77 16.30
CA ARG A 21 9.53 -4.71 15.57
C ARG A 21 8.79 -5.69 14.64
N TYR A 22 7.46 -5.75 14.71
CA TYR A 22 6.61 -6.62 13.89
C TYR A 22 5.74 -5.84 12.90
N SER A 23 5.88 -4.51 12.86
CA SER A 23 5.10 -3.65 11.97
C SER A 23 5.59 -3.77 10.53
N ASP A 24 4.64 -3.69 9.60
CA ASP A 24 4.86 -3.48 8.17
C ASP A 24 4.50 -2.04 7.76
N ILE A 25 4.89 -1.70 6.53
CA ILE A 25 4.49 -0.46 5.87
C ILE A 25 3.19 -0.72 5.11
N ASP A 26 2.11 -0.08 5.54
CA ASP A 26 0.86 -0.05 4.79
C ASP A 26 0.97 0.94 3.63
N LEU A 27 0.95 0.42 2.40
CA LEU A 27 1.04 1.21 1.17
C LEU A 27 -0.26 1.11 0.37
N VAL A 28 -1.03 2.19 0.30
CA VAL A 28 -2.20 2.25 -0.59
C VAL A 28 -1.76 2.78 -1.95
N VAL A 29 -2.04 2.02 -3.01
CA VAL A 29 -1.69 2.33 -4.39
C VAL A 29 -2.97 2.49 -5.19
N VAL A 30 -3.20 3.67 -5.75
CA VAL A 30 -4.42 3.97 -6.52
C VAL A 30 -4.11 4.13 -7.99
N PHE A 31 -4.70 3.28 -8.82
CA PHE A 31 -4.66 3.35 -10.29
C PHE A 31 -5.89 4.05 -10.85
N GLU A 32 -5.84 4.55 -12.08
CA GLU A 32 -7.00 5.21 -12.70
C GLU A 32 -8.15 4.23 -13.03
N CYS A 33 -7.79 3.02 -13.47
CA CYS A 33 -8.72 1.92 -13.71
C CYS A 33 -8.01 0.63 -13.32
N PHE A 34 -8.60 -0.17 -12.44
CA PHE A 34 -8.05 -1.45 -12.00
C PHE A 34 -9.21 -2.41 -11.74
N GLU A 35 -9.23 -3.55 -12.44
CA GLU A 35 -10.42 -4.40 -12.47
C GLU A 35 -10.80 -4.99 -11.11
N HIS A 36 -9.83 -5.24 -10.22
CA HIS A 36 -10.09 -5.87 -8.92
C HIS A 36 -9.11 -5.38 -7.87
N ALA A 37 -9.60 -4.99 -6.68
CA ALA A 37 -8.74 -4.68 -5.56
C ALA A 37 -7.80 -5.86 -5.26
N LYS A 38 -6.52 -5.56 -5.00
CA LYS A 38 -5.50 -6.58 -4.76
C LYS A 38 -4.66 -6.20 -3.55
N ARG A 39 -4.37 -7.20 -2.72
CA ARG A 39 -3.35 -7.09 -1.66
C ARG A 39 -2.08 -7.80 -2.09
N GLN A 40 -0.94 -7.16 -1.89
CA GLN A 40 0.37 -7.74 -2.20
C GLN A 40 1.38 -7.42 -1.10
N SER A 41 1.96 -8.46 -0.51
CA SER A 41 3.04 -8.35 0.47
C SER A 41 4.40 -8.54 -0.20
N PHE A 42 5.38 -7.70 0.13
CA PHE A 42 6.75 -7.82 -0.36
C PHE A 42 7.74 -7.14 0.58
N THR A 43 9.02 -7.46 0.45
CA THR A 43 10.10 -6.76 1.15
C THR A 43 10.69 -5.68 0.24
N PHE A 44 10.84 -4.46 0.75
CA PHE A 44 11.52 -3.37 0.06
C PHE A 44 12.46 -2.65 1.02
N ALA A 45 13.74 -2.54 0.65
CA ALA A 45 14.78 -1.98 1.50
C ALA A 45 14.79 -2.57 2.92
N ASP A 46 14.69 -3.90 3.02
CA ASP A 46 14.59 -4.68 4.27
C ASP A 46 13.34 -4.44 5.13
N TRP A 47 12.38 -3.63 4.66
CA TRP A 47 11.09 -3.44 5.31
C TRP A 47 10.01 -4.35 4.72
N PRO A 48 9.19 -5.01 5.56
CA PRO A 48 7.97 -5.63 5.09
C PRO A 48 6.97 -4.54 4.67
N VAL A 49 6.39 -4.70 3.49
CA VAL A 49 5.40 -3.79 2.91
C VAL A 49 4.15 -4.59 2.59
N GLU A 50 3.00 -4.14 3.09
CA GLU A 50 1.69 -4.60 2.66
C GLU A 50 1.07 -3.53 1.75
N ALA A 51 0.95 -3.84 0.45
CA ALA A 51 0.38 -2.94 -0.53
C ALA A 51 -1.09 -3.27 -0.82
N PHE A 52 -1.94 -2.27 -0.69
CA PHE A 52 -3.37 -2.29 -1.01
C PHE A 52 -3.59 -1.55 -2.33
N ILE A 53 -3.87 -2.30 -3.39
CA ILE A 53 -3.99 -1.78 -4.74
C ILE A 53 -5.46 -1.63 -5.09
N HIS A 54 -5.87 -0.40 -5.38
CA HIS A 54 -7.25 -0.03 -5.68
C HIS A 54 -7.33 0.80 -6.96
N ASP A 55 -8.55 0.93 -7.49
CA ASP A 55 -8.99 2.07 -8.28
C ASP A 55 -9.96 2.94 -7.45
N PRO A 56 -10.33 4.15 -7.89
CA PRO A 56 -11.28 4.99 -7.15
C PRO A 56 -12.65 4.35 -6.96
N LYS A 57 -13.03 3.35 -7.78
CA LYS A 57 -14.32 2.66 -7.68
C LYS A 57 -14.31 1.53 -6.65
N THR A 58 -13.13 1.06 -6.25
CA THR A 58 -12.90 -0.02 -5.28
C THR A 58 -12.31 0.49 -3.96
N LEU A 59 -12.24 1.81 -3.79
CA LEU A 59 -11.92 2.50 -2.54
C LEU A 59 -13.21 2.62 -1.71
N GLU A 60 -13.57 1.56 -1.00
CA GLU A 60 -14.58 1.55 0.07
C GLU A 60 -13.91 1.39 1.44
#